data_AF-A0A1F9ZTT5-F1
#
_entry.id   AF-A0A1F9ZTT5-F1
#
_cell.length_a   1.000
_cell.length_b   1.000
_cell.length_c   1.000
_cell.angle_alpha   90.00
_cell.angle_beta   90.00
_cell.angle_gamma   90.00
#
_symmetry.space_group_name_H-M   'P 1'
#
loop_
_entity.id
_entity.type
_entity.pdbx_description
1 polymer ?
#
loop_
_entity_poly.entity_id
_entity_poly.type
_entity_poly.pdbx_seq_one_letter_code
_entity_poly.pdbx_strand_id
1 'polypeptide(L)'
;MQRREQLECTYKGIPRESIPWYPKVDPKKCTGCTSCVEFCSQGVFTFDGVSRVTKPYKCVVGKTSCRSFCPEKAIIFPTHSELKETLAKLRERYSLKE
;
A
#
# COMPACT_ATOMS: atom_id res chain seq x y z
N MET A 1 -19.67 -23.35 -0.56
CA MET A 1 -18.27 -23.29 -1.03
C MET A 1 -17.75 -21.88 -0.80
N GLN A 2 -16.61 -21.75 -0.12
CA GLN A 2 -16.29 -20.60 0.72
C GLN A 2 -16.10 -19.28 -0.04
N ARG A 3 -16.97 -18.32 0.31
CA ARG A 3 -17.02 -16.88 0.07
C ARG A 3 -15.61 -16.19 0.06
N ARG A 4 -14.81 -16.33 -1.01
CA ARG A 4 -13.42 -15.85 -1.06
C ARG A 4 -13.09 -14.96 -2.27
N GLU A 5 -14.04 -14.17 -2.74
CA GLU A 5 -13.79 -13.13 -3.75
C GLU A 5 -14.38 -11.77 -3.33
N GLN A 6 -14.14 -11.39 -2.07
CA GLN A 6 -14.21 -9.99 -1.66
C GLN A 6 -12.77 -9.56 -1.43
N LEU A 7 -12.02 -9.48 -2.53
CA LEU A 7 -10.82 -8.65 -2.55
C LEU A 7 -11.32 -7.23 -2.23
N GLU A 8 -11.01 -6.75 -1.03
CA GLU A 8 -11.50 -5.50 -0.44
C GLU A 8 -11.12 -4.29 -1.33
N CYS A 9 -11.87 -4.09 -2.41
CA CYS A 9 -11.71 -2.98 -3.36
C CYS A 9 -12.17 -1.64 -2.77
N THR A 10 -12.84 -1.67 -1.61
CA THR A 10 -13.26 -0.47 -0.88
C THR A 10 -12.72 -0.50 0.54
N TYR A 11 -11.99 0.54 0.94
CA TYR A 11 -11.57 0.74 2.31
C TYR A 11 -12.57 1.66 3.00
N LYS A 12 -13.35 1.14 3.96
CA LYS A 12 -14.40 1.89 4.68
C LYS A 12 -15.40 2.59 3.73
N GLY A 13 -15.83 1.90 2.67
CA GLY A 13 -16.76 2.44 1.66
C GLY A 13 -16.12 3.32 0.58
N ILE A 14 -14.83 3.63 0.67
CA ILE A 14 -14.11 4.45 -0.32
C ILE A 14 -13.37 3.53 -1.30
N PRO A 15 -13.49 3.74 -2.63
CA PRO A 15 -12.77 2.96 -3.62
C PRO A 15 -11.25 3.11 -3.43
N ARG A 16 -10.55 1.98 -3.44
CA ARG A 16 -9.12 1.92 -3.15
C ARG A 16 -8.26 2.76 -4.10
N GLU A 17 -8.71 2.89 -5.35
CA GLU A 17 -8.07 3.70 -6.39
C GLU A 17 -8.03 5.19 -6.05
N SER A 18 -8.97 5.66 -5.25
CA SER A 18 -9.02 7.07 -4.82
C SER A 18 -8.09 7.37 -3.64
N ILE A 19 -7.59 6.35 -2.93
CA ILE A 19 -6.73 6.53 -1.77
C ILE A 19 -5.26 6.48 -2.23
N PRO A 20 -4.51 7.59 -2.19
CA PRO A 20 -3.10 7.65 -2.61
C PRO A 20 -2.16 7.08 -1.54
N TRP A 21 -2.54 5.93 -0.96
CA TRP A 21 -1.69 5.19 -0.05
C TRP A 21 -0.98 4.09 -0.81
N TYR A 22 0.31 4.21 -1.05
CA TYR A 22 1.08 3.13 -1.68
C TYR A 22 2.56 3.25 -1.30
N PRO A 23 3.28 2.12 -1.22
CA PRO A 23 4.72 2.15 -1.05
C PRO A 23 5.37 2.73 -2.30
N LYS A 24 6.52 3.38 -2.11
CA LYS A 24 7.47 3.71 -3.17
C LYS A 24 8.83 3.15 -2.76
N VAL A 25 9.51 2.45 -3.67
CA VAL A 25 10.86 1.93 -3.39
C VAL A 25 11.88 2.83 -4.03
N ASP A 26 12.88 3.25 -3.26
CA ASP A 26 14.03 3.98 -3.77
C ASP A 26 15.08 2.99 -4.29
N PRO A 27 15.36 2.96 -5.61
CA PRO A 27 16.29 2.00 -6.19
C PRO A 27 17.75 2.27 -5.83
N LYS A 28 18.09 3.46 -5.29
CA LYS A 28 19.47 3.78 -4.88
C LYS A 28 19.81 3.16 -3.53
N LYS A 29 18.80 3.00 -2.66
CA LYS A 29 18.94 2.36 -1.34
C LYS A 29 18.59 0.88 -1.37
N CYS A 30 17.82 0.42 -2.35
CA CYS A 30 17.40 -0.97 -2.42
C CYS A 30 18.57 -1.87 -2.85
N THR A 31 19.01 -2.75 -1.97
CA THR A 31 20.04 -3.77 -2.24
C THR A 31 19.49 -5.07 -2.82
N GLY A 32 18.17 -5.17 -3.02
CA GLY A 32 17.55 -6.37 -3.58
C GLY A 32 17.31 -7.52 -2.59
N CYS A 33 17.20 -7.24 -1.29
CA CYS A 33 16.98 -8.25 -0.22
C CYS A 33 15.67 -9.08 -0.28
N THR A 34 14.78 -8.82 -1.25
CA THR A 34 13.46 -9.48 -1.46
C THR A 34 12.49 -9.57 -0.27
N SER A 35 12.84 -9.15 0.94
CA SER A 35 12.03 -9.34 2.15
C SER A 35 10.65 -8.67 2.05
N CYS A 36 10.56 -7.54 1.35
CA CYS A 36 9.29 -6.86 1.11
C CYS A 36 8.38 -7.59 0.13
N VAL A 37 8.95 -8.32 -0.83
CA VAL A 37 8.22 -9.14 -1.81
C VAL A 37 7.66 -10.37 -1.10
N GLU A 38 8.49 -11.06 -0.30
CA GLU A 38 8.10 -12.25 0.46
C GLU A 38 7.04 -11.94 1.51
N PHE A 39 7.17 -10.82 2.22
CA PHE A 39 6.17 -10.39 3.20
C PHE A 39 4.83 -9.97 2.55
N CYS A 40 4.85 -9.53 1.28
CA CYS A 40 3.67 -8.98 0.64
C CYS A 40 2.88 -10.04 -0.13
N SER A 41 1.97 -10.74 0.57
CA SER A 41 1.06 -11.73 -0.04
C SER A 41 0.13 -11.15 -1.11
N GLN A 42 -0.01 -9.82 -1.18
CA GLN A 42 -0.84 -9.13 -2.17
C GLN A 42 -0.15 -8.96 -3.54
N GLY A 43 1.16 -9.24 -3.63
CA GLY A 43 1.92 -9.07 -4.86
C GLY A 43 2.02 -7.61 -5.32
N VAL A 44 2.16 -6.68 -4.36
CA VAL A 44 2.35 -5.23 -4.63
C VAL A 44 3.72 -4.94 -5.22
N PHE A 45 4.72 -5.69 -4.77
CA PHE A 45 6.11 -5.57 -5.17
C PHE A 45 6.46 -6.64 -6.20
N THR A 46 7.31 -6.26 -7.15
CA THR A 46 7.97 -7.14 -8.11
C THR A 46 9.48 -6.99 -7.92
N PHE A 47 10.21 -8.06 -8.16
CA PHE A 47 11.67 -8.08 -8.07
C PHE A 47 12.25 -8.20 -9.47
N ASP A 48 13.16 -7.29 -9.82
CA ASP A 48 13.91 -7.30 -11.08
C ASP A 48 15.32 -6.77 -10.80
N GLY A 49 16.09 -7.53 -10.01
CA GLY A 49 17.37 -7.10 -9.40
C GLY A 49 17.19 -6.15 -8.21
N VAL A 50 16.22 -5.23 -8.29
CA VAL A 50 15.76 -4.40 -7.17
C VAL A 50 14.25 -4.53 -6.99
N SER A 51 13.77 -4.34 -5.76
CA SER A 51 12.34 -4.35 -5.49
C SER A 51 11.67 -3.10 -6.08
N ARG A 52 10.59 -3.29 -6.85
CA ARG A 52 9.80 -2.22 -7.48
C ARG A 52 8.32 -2.42 -7.19
N VAL A 53 7.55 -1.34 -7.19
CA VAL A 53 6.10 -1.39 -6.95
C VAL A 53 5.39 -1.45 -8.28
N THR A 54 4.71 -2.56 -8.57
CA THR A 54 3.95 -2.77 -9.81
C THR A 54 2.45 -2.63 -9.60
N LYS A 55 1.96 -2.96 -8.39
CA LYS A 55 0.53 -2.90 -8.06
C LYS A 55 0.28 -2.03 -6.82
N PRO A 56 0.47 -0.70 -6.89
CA PRO A 56 0.37 0.19 -5.74
C PRO A 56 -0.99 0.13 -5.02
N TYR A 57 -2.09 0.00 -5.78
CA TYR A 57 -3.44 -0.04 -5.24
C TYR A 57 -3.81 -1.33 -4.52
N LYS A 58 -3.03 -2.42 -4.67
CA LYS A 58 -3.22 -3.64 -3.88
C LYS A 58 -2.64 -3.54 -2.46
N CYS A 59 -1.95 -2.45 -2.13
CA CYS A 59 -1.43 -2.26 -0.79
C CYS A 59 -2.56 -1.98 0.20
N VAL A 60 -2.51 -2.60 1.38
CA VAL A 60 -3.49 -2.36 2.46
C VAL A 60 -3.29 -0.95 3.02
N VAL A 61 -4.35 -0.15 3.04
CA VAL A 61 -4.33 1.23 3.54
C VAL A 61 -3.94 1.25 5.02
N GLY A 62 -2.95 2.06 5.38
CA GLY A 62 -2.42 2.16 6.74
C GLY A 62 -1.41 1.08 7.13
N LYS A 63 -1.20 0.03 6.32
CA LYS A 63 -0.17 -0.98 6.60
C LYS A 63 1.20 -0.48 6.14
N THR A 64 2.12 -0.30 7.07
CA THR A 64 3.52 0.10 6.80
C THR A 64 4.54 -0.97 7.16
N SER A 65 4.10 -2.19 7.53
CA SER A 65 4.98 -3.24 8.07
C SER A 65 6.16 -3.57 7.16
N CYS A 66 5.96 -3.59 5.83
CA CYS A 66 7.04 -3.87 4.88
C CYS A 66 8.19 -2.86 4.95
N ARG A 67 7.94 -1.61 5.36
CA ARG A 67 8.98 -0.61 5.62
C ARG A 67 9.88 -1.00 6.79
N SER A 68 9.32 -1.57 7.84
CA SER A 68 10.06 -2.02 9.02
C SER A 68 10.90 -3.27 8.75
N PHE A 69 10.46 -4.13 7.84
CA PHE A 69 11.22 -5.30 7.40
C PHE A 69 12.37 -4.97 6.44
N CYS A 70 12.40 -3.76 5.87
CA CYS A 70 13.46 -3.36 4.95
C CYS A 70 14.68 -2.88 5.76
N PRO A 71 15.84 -3.58 5.72
CA PRO A 71 17.03 -3.19 6.48
C PRO A 71 17.53 -1.80 6.05
N GLU A 72 17.52 -1.54 4.74
CA GLU A 72 17.97 -0.28 4.14
C GLU A 72 16.95 0.86 4.24
N LYS A 73 15.74 0.57 4.75
CA LYS A 73 14.62 1.52 4.79
C LYS A 73 14.38 2.21 3.45
N ALA A 74 14.58 1.47 2.35
CA ALA A 74 14.41 1.97 0.98
C ALA A 74 12.93 2.21 0.61
N ILE A 75 11.99 1.70 1.42
CA ILE A 75 10.56 1.84 1.20
C ILE A 75 10.05 3.12 1.88
N ILE A 76 9.50 4.00 1.05
CA ILE A 76 8.91 5.27 1.43
C ILE A 76 7.40 5.12 1.41
N PHE A 77 6.74 5.63 2.45
CA PHE A 77 5.29 5.70 2.56
C PHE A 77 4.87 7.14 2.82
N PRO A 78 3.66 7.55 2.38
CA PRO A 78 3.07 8.80 2.83
C PRO A 78 2.86 8.76 4.35
N THR A 79 2.81 9.93 4.98
CA THR A 79 2.63 10.04 6.43
C THR A 79 1.18 9.72 6.82
N HIS A 80 0.97 9.34 8.09
CA HIS A 80 -0.38 9.10 8.59
C HIS A 80 -1.25 10.37 8.56
N SER A 81 -0.64 11.56 8.70
CA SER A 81 -1.35 12.83 8.56
C SER A 81 -1.88 13.04 7.14
N GLU A 82 -1.04 12.84 6.12
CA GLU A 82 -1.43 12.95 4.70
C GLU A 82 -2.54 11.96 4.35
N LEU A 83 -2.43 10.72 4.86
CA LEU A 83 -3.47 9.71 4.70
C LEU A 83 -4.79 10.16 5.35
N LYS A 84 -4.74 10.67 6.59
CA LYS A 84 -5.93 11.10 7.33
C LYS A 84 -6.63 12.25 6.62
N GLU A 85 -5.88 13.25 6.16
CA GLU A 85 -6.42 14.38 5.41
C GLU A 85 -7.07 13.91 4.10
N THR A 86 -6.39 13.05 3.35
CA THR A 86 -6.93 12.52 2.10
C THR A 86 -8.21 11.72 2.35
N LEU A 87 -8.22 10.84 3.35
CA LEU A 87 -9.41 10.08 3.71
C LEU A 87 -10.56 10.98 4.14
N ALA A 88 -10.31 12.08 4.87
CA ALA A 88 -11.34 13.04 5.24
C ALA A 88 -11.98 13.68 4.01
N LYS A 89 -11.17 14.16 3.05
CA LYS A 89 -11.64 14.73 1.77
C LYS A 89 -12.43 13.70 0.95
N LEU A 90 -11.98 12.44 0.92
CA LEU A 90 -12.67 11.37 0.21
C LEU A 90 -14.00 11.00 0.87
N ARG A 91 -14.08 10.96 2.20
CA ARG A 91 -15.34 10.70 2.92
C ARG A 91 -16.42 11.73 2.57
N GLU A 92 -16.05 13.01 2.53
CA GLU A 92 -16.95 14.09 2.14
C GLU A 92 -17.41 13.92 0.67
N ARG A 93 -16.47 13.67 -0.24
CA ARG A 93 -16.76 13.43 -1.67
C ARG A 93 -17.75 12.28 -1.88
N TYR A 94 -17.57 11.16 -1.18
CA TYR A 94 -18.43 9.98 -1.32
C TYR A 94 -19.70 10.06 -0.45
N SER A 95 -19.92 11.16 0.29
CA SER A 95 -21.07 11.35 1.18
C SER A 95 -21.34 10.14 2.10
N LEU A 96 -20.27 9.47 2.54
CA LEU A 96 -20.34 8.34 3.47
C LEU A 96 -20.60 8.92 4.87
N LYS A 97 -21.87 9.23 5.15
CA LYS A 97 -22.34 9.53 6.51
C LYS A 97 -22.38 8.20 7.27
N GLU A 98 -21.67 8.17 8.39
CA GLU A 98 -21.60 7.02 9.31
C GLU A 98 -22.97 6.65 9.88
#